data_AF-A0A8C5Z380-F1
#
_entry.id   AF-A0A8C5Z380-F1
#
_cell.length_a   1.000
_cell.length_b   1.000
_cell.length_c   1.000
_cell.angle_alpha   90.00
_cell.angle_beta   90.00
_cell.angle_gamma   90.00
#
_symmetry.space_group_name_H-M   'P 1'
#
loop_
_entity.id
_entity.type
_entity.pdbx_description
1 polymer ?
#
loop_
_entity_poly.entity_id
_entity_poly.type
_entity_poly.pdbx_seq_one_letter_code
_entity_poly.pdbx_strand_id
1 'polypeptide(L)' 'MKQNSTPDDTVGCFDLLVPGMGEIIGGSLREDDYDKLCREMKALISAYHW' A
#
# COMPACT_ATOMS: atom_id res chain seq x y z
N MET A 1 -1.93 -0.97 1.03
CA MET A 1 -0.81 -0.93 2.01
C MET A 1 -1.38 -0.46 3.33
N LYS A 2 -0.82 -0.79 4.50
CA LYS A 2 -1.42 -0.36 5.76
C LYS A 2 -1.36 1.17 5.90
N GLN A 3 -2.50 1.78 6.21
CA GLN A 3 -2.59 3.22 6.44
C GLN A 3 -1.90 3.60 7.75
N ASN A 4 -1.18 4.72 7.77
CA ASN A 4 -0.65 5.29 8.99
C ASN A 4 -1.79 5.82 9.89
N SER A 5 -1.55 5.89 11.20
CA SER A 5 -2.50 6.43 12.17
C SER A 5 -2.47 7.97 12.25
N THR A 6 -1.68 8.63 11.40
CA THR A 6 -1.58 10.09 11.33
C THR A 6 -2.76 10.66 10.55
N PRO A 7 -3.09 11.96 10.74
CA PRO A 7 -4.18 12.62 9.99
C PRO A 7 -3.94 12.66 8.48
N ASP A 8 -2.68 12.59 8.07
CA ASP A 8 -2.27 12.63 6.67
C ASP A 8 -2.62 11.32 5.95
N ASP A 9 -3.10 11.43 4.71
CA ASP A 9 -3.40 10.28 3.87
C ASP A 9 -2.11 9.62 3.35
N THR A 10 -1.47 8.85 4.23
CA THR A 10 -0.19 8.18 4.00
C THR A 10 -0.24 6.71 4.46
N VAL A 11 0.60 5.89 3.83
CA VAL A 11 0.74 4.46 4.14
C VAL A 11 2.12 4.14 4.72
N GLY A 12 2.21 3.04 5.47
CA GLY A 12 3.46 2.50 5.96
C GLY A 12 4.21 1.77 4.84
N CYS A 13 4.96 2.50 4.03
CA CYS A 13 5.84 1.95 2.99
C CYS A 13 7.24 2.57 3.02
N PHE A 14 8.18 1.92 2.37
CA PHE A 14 9.52 2.42 2.17
C PHE A 14 10.06 1.99 0.82
N ASP A 15 10.94 2.82 0.26
CA ASP A 15 11.72 2.52 -0.93
C ASP A 15 13.21 2.63 -0.57
N LEU A 16 14.02 1.68 -1.03
CA LEU A 16 15.47 1.67 -0.89
C LEU A 16 16.10 2.13 -2.19
N LEU A 17 16.71 3.31 -2.14
CA LEU A 17 17.39 3.92 -3.27
C LEU A 17 18.90 3.67 -3.19
N VAL A 18 19.49 3.24 -4.29
CA VAL A 18 20.95 3.16 -4.49
C VAL A 18 21.42 4.35 -5.33
N PRO A 19 22.43 5.10 -4.88
CA PRO A 19 22.95 6.25 -5.62
C PRO A 19 23.34 5.90 -7.06
N GLY A 20 22.84 6.68 -8.02
CA GLY A 20 23.09 6.50 -9.46
C GLY A 20 22.33 5.35 -10.13
N MET A 21 21.62 4.50 -9.39
CA MET A 21 20.79 3.41 -9.93
C MET A 21 19.29 3.64 -9.72
N GLY A 22 18.90 4.33 -8.64
CA GLY A 22 17.51 4.51 -8.26
C GLY A 22 17.03 3.42 -7.30
N GLU A 23 15.72 3.11 -7.34
CA GLU A 23 15.11 2.14 -6.44
C GLU A 23 15.52 0.70 -6.78
N ILE A 24 15.84 -0.06 -5.74
CA ILE A 24 16.13 -1.50 -5.88
C ILE A 24 15.26 -2.39 -4.98
N ILE A 25 14.67 -1.84 -3.92
CA ILE A 25 13.77 -2.58 -3.02
C ILE A 25 12.64 -1.64 -2.61
N GLY A 26 11.41 -2.07 -2.84
CA GLY A 26 10.20 -1.46 -2.29
C GLY A 26 9.54 -2.40 -1.29
N GLY A 27 9.09 -1.86 -0.16
CA GLY A 27 8.44 -2.62 0.90
C GLY A 27 7.28 -1.87 1.54
N SER A 28 6.35 -2.62 2.13
CA SER A 28 5.26 -2.01 2.90
C SER A 28 4.86 -2.89 4.06
N LEU A 29 4.35 -2.25 5.11
CA LEU A 29 3.53 -2.94 6.09
C LEU A 29 2.25 -3.43 5.39
N ARG A 30 1.88 -4.69 5.67
CA ARG A 30 0.70 -5.31 5.08
C ARG A 30 -0.52 -4.94 5.92
N GLU A 31 -1.66 -4.79 5.24
CA GLU A 31 -2.93 -4.56 5.93
C GLU A 31 -3.31 -5.85 6.67
N ASP A 32 -3.45 -5.73 7.98
CA ASP A 32 -3.77 -6.81 8.90
C ASP A 32 -5.22 -6.74 9.39
N ASP A 33 -5.93 -5.64 9.15
CA ASP A 33 -7.37 -5.55 9.32
C ASP A 33 -8.09 -6.29 8.18
N TYR A 34 -8.70 -7.42 8.52
CA TYR A 34 -9.39 -8.30 7.57
C TYR A 34 -10.53 -7.60 6.82
N ASP A 35 -11.36 -6.82 7.52
CA ASP A 35 -12.54 -6.20 6.93
C ASP A 35 -12.14 -5.06 6.00
N LYS A 36 -11.12 -4.29 6.37
CA LYS A 36 -10.55 -3.24 5.54
C LYS A 36 -9.92 -3.84 4.28
N LEU A 37 -9.08 -4.87 4.43
CA LEU A 37 -8.47 -5.57 3.30
C LEU A 37 -9.54 -6.12 2.33
N CYS A 38 -10.54 -6.84 2.84
CA CYS A 38 -11.62 -7.38 2.01
C CYS A 38 -12.42 -6.29 1.28
N ARG A 39 -12.63 -5.14 1.92
CA ARG A 39 -13.35 -4.01 1.34
C ARG A 39 -12.56 -3.37 0.19
N GLU A 40 -11.27 -3.13 0.38
CA GLU A 40 -10.38 -2.58 -0.66
C GLU A 40 -10.29 -3.52 -1.86
N MET A 41 -10.15 -4.83 -1.61
CA MET A 41 -10.13 -5.84 -2.68
C MET A 41 -11.43 -5.84 -3.50
N LYS A 42 -12.59 -5.81 -2.84
CA LYS A 42 -13.89 -5.73 -3.52
C LYS A 42 -14.03 -4.45 -4.33
N ALA A 43 -13.59 -3.31 -3.78
CA ALA A 43 -13.61 -2.03 -4.47
C ALA A 43 -12.77 -2.07 -5.76
N LEU A 44 -11.56 -2.65 -5.69
CA LEU A 44 -10.71 -2.84 -6.86
C LEU A 44 -11.38 -3.74 -7.90
N ILE A 45 -11.87 -4.92 -7.51
CA ILE A 45 -12.57 -5.84 -8.43
C ILE A 45 -13.76 -5.16 -9.11
N SER A 46 -14.56 -4.38 -8.37
CA SER A 46 -15.70 -3.66 -8.92
C SER A 46 -15.29 -2.53 -9.88
N ALA A 47 -14.15 -1.88 -9.64
CA ALA A 47 -13.64 -0.81 -10.49
C ALA A 47 -13.09 -1.34 -11.83
N TYR A 48 -12.57 -2.56 -11.84
CA TYR A 48 -12.22 -3.29 -13.06
C TYR A 48 -13.45 -4.07 -13.57
N HIS A 49 -14.45 -3.35 -14.09
CA HIS A 49 -15.48 -3.96 -14.92
C HIS A 49 -14.85 -4.41 -16.25
N TRP A 50 -14.82 -5.71 -16.49
CA TRP A 50 -14.67 -6.29 -17.82
C TRP A 50 -16.06 -6.59 -18.38
#